data_AF-A0AAV8UL61-F1
#
_entry.id   AF-A0AAV8UL61-F1
#
_cell.length_a   1.000
_cell.length_b   1.000
_cell.length_c   1.000
_cell.angle_alpha   90.00
_cell.angle_beta   90.00
_cell.angle_gamma   90.00
#
_symmetry.space_group_name_H-M   'P 1'
#
loop_
_entity.id
_entity.type
_entity.pdbx_description
1 polymer ?
#
loop_
_entity_poly.entity_id
_entity_poly.type
_entity_poly.pdbx_seq_one_letter_code
_entity_poly.pdbx_strand_id
1 'polypeptide(L)'
;MMESVPAFLVAGRVTGSRGNVGVCARGSGDSISRRGFGSLLVGGALVLGNSVELLAREKPKIDLDSALLPIVRVQESCRDLIDGINDGTYEGSYAEITGIIGTIQRGNDLKENLKQVSLHAKPRDASSVMEHGRSALEYLSSPATYFNPADLKNKPTATYTNFVVGALGAVQTELGEVLKNVPSEAVSRAREALNGDI
;
A
#
# COMPACT_ATOMS: atom_id res chain seq x y z
N MET A 1 14.93 -30.17 -32.14
CA MET A 1 14.00 -29.11 -32.55
C MET A 1 13.91 -28.15 -31.38
N MET A 2 14.50 -26.97 -31.56
CA MET A 2 14.60 -25.89 -30.59
C MET A 2 13.49 -24.89 -30.91
N GLU A 3 12.68 -24.50 -29.92
CA GLU A 3 11.96 -23.22 -29.88
C GLU A 3 11.88 -22.78 -28.40
N SER A 4 12.80 -21.92 -27.97
CA SER A 4 12.68 -20.44 -27.81
C SER A 4 11.76 -20.00 -26.68
N VAL A 5 12.39 -19.77 -25.52
CA VAL A 5 11.87 -19.06 -24.34
C VAL A 5 12.01 -17.54 -24.55
N PRO A 6 11.00 -16.70 -24.27
CA PRO A 6 11.18 -15.26 -24.31
C PRO A 6 11.86 -14.75 -23.03
N ALA A 7 12.98 -14.05 -23.21
CA ALA A 7 13.73 -13.33 -22.19
C ALA A 7 13.00 -12.03 -21.83
N PHE A 8 12.69 -11.82 -20.54
CA PHE A 8 12.28 -10.52 -20.02
C PHE A 8 13.49 -9.71 -19.57
N LEU A 9 13.61 -8.52 -20.15
CA LEU A 9 14.65 -7.52 -19.96
C LEU A 9 14.44 -6.82 -18.61
N VAL A 10 15.34 -7.02 -17.64
CA VAL A 10 15.42 -6.20 -16.43
C VAL A 10 16.41 -5.07 -16.69
N ALA A 11 15.89 -3.88 -16.99
CA ALA A 11 16.68 -2.66 -17.08
C ALA A 11 17.10 -2.22 -15.66
N GLY A 12 18.41 -2.07 -15.48
CA GLY A 12 19.05 -1.86 -14.18
C GLY A 12 18.89 -0.46 -13.58
N ARG A 13 19.17 -0.39 -12.28
CA ARG A 13 19.36 0.87 -11.55
C ARG A 13 20.83 0.96 -11.16
N VAL A 14 21.57 1.80 -11.89
CA VAL A 14 22.98 2.12 -11.65
C VAL A 14 23.10 3.16 -10.53
N THR A 15 24.19 3.01 -9.80
CA THR A 15 24.67 3.66 -8.59
C THR A 15 25.22 5.09 -8.80
N GLY A 16 25.16 5.90 -7.73
CA GLY A 16 26.23 6.82 -7.32
C GLY A 16 26.33 8.21 -7.96
N SER A 17 26.34 9.26 -7.13
CA SER A 17 27.57 9.99 -6.75
C SER A 17 27.33 11.48 -6.44
N ARG A 18 28.21 11.98 -5.58
CA ARG A 18 28.31 13.31 -4.97
C ARG A 18 28.60 14.41 -6.00
N GLY A 19 28.11 15.62 -5.73
CA GLY A 19 28.49 16.84 -6.44
C GLY A 19 28.42 18.06 -5.52
N ASN A 20 29.53 18.34 -4.86
CA ASN A 20 29.82 19.59 -4.15
C ASN A 20 30.31 20.60 -5.19
N VAL A 21 29.65 21.75 -5.36
CA VAL A 21 30.20 22.90 -6.10
C VAL A 21 29.78 24.18 -5.39
N GLY A 22 30.74 24.81 -4.71
CA GLY A 22 30.65 26.21 -4.33
C GLY A 22 31.10 27.10 -5.48
N VAL A 23 30.46 28.26 -5.65
CA VAL A 23 31.06 29.41 -6.32
C VAL A 23 30.62 30.69 -5.61
N CYS A 24 31.62 31.52 -5.38
CA CYS A 24 31.64 32.78 -4.67
C CYS A 24 30.91 33.90 -5.42
N ALA A 25 30.32 34.84 -4.68
CA ALA A 25 30.09 36.20 -5.16
C ALA A 25 30.64 37.20 -4.12
N ARG A 26 31.50 38.09 -4.63
CA ARG A 26 32.33 39.08 -3.96
C ARG A 26 31.69 40.46 -4.18
N GLY A 27 31.73 41.34 -3.17
CA GLY A 27 31.43 42.77 -3.30
C GLY A 27 31.25 43.37 -1.90
N SER A 28 32.31 43.92 -1.29
CA SER A 28 32.57 45.38 -1.25
C SER A 28 31.39 46.12 -0.59
N GLY A 29 31.46 46.71 0.60
CA GLY A 29 32.55 47.18 1.43
C GLY A 29 32.04 48.49 2.03
N ASP A 30 32.00 48.63 3.36
CA ASP A 30 32.18 49.94 4.01
C ASP A 30 32.26 49.75 5.53
N SER A 31 33.21 50.47 6.11
CA SER A 31 33.54 50.45 7.53
C SER A 31 32.99 51.73 8.14
N ILE A 32 32.20 51.69 9.21
CA ILE A 32 32.08 52.83 10.14
C ILE A 32 31.58 52.37 11.52
N SER A 33 32.44 52.68 12.48
CA SER A 33 32.22 53.17 13.84
C SER A 33 31.55 52.30 14.93
N ARG A 34 32.33 52.18 16.01
CA ARG A 34 32.04 51.59 17.31
C ARG A 34 31.08 52.46 18.15
N ARG A 35 30.50 51.76 19.14
CA ARG A 35 30.00 52.18 20.47
C ARG A 35 28.49 52.40 20.59
N GLY A 36 27.85 51.39 21.18
CA GLY A 36 26.64 51.50 21.96
C GLY A 36 26.63 50.35 22.97
N PHE A 37 26.94 50.65 24.23
CA PHE A 37 26.80 49.72 25.35
C PHE A 37 25.33 49.37 25.54
N GLY A 38 25.04 48.08 25.73
CA GLY A 38 23.71 47.58 26.09
C GLY A 38 23.85 46.14 26.58
N SER A 39 24.08 46.00 27.88
CA SER A 39 24.12 44.74 28.62
C SER A 39 22.74 44.07 28.70
N LEU A 40 22.74 42.77 29.05
CA LEU A 40 21.66 41.82 29.42
C LEU A 40 21.31 40.81 28.32
N LEU A 41 21.17 39.50 28.54
CA LEU A 41 21.38 38.59 29.68
C LEU A 41 20.96 37.20 29.12
N VAL A 42 21.54 36.10 29.63
CA VAL A 42 21.02 34.71 29.58
C VAL A 42 21.02 34.06 28.17
N GLY A 43 21.85 33.05 27.87
CA GLY A 43 21.85 31.73 28.51
C GLY A 43 21.03 30.77 27.66
N GLY A 44 21.64 29.68 27.19
CA GLY A 44 20.92 28.52 26.66
C GLY A 44 21.29 28.11 25.24
N ALA A 45 22.20 27.15 25.13
CA ALA A 45 22.14 26.19 24.04
C ALA A 45 20.80 25.45 24.12
N LEU A 46 19.99 25.47 23.06
CA LEU A 46 19.05 24.40 22.81
C LEU A 46 18.93 24.19 21.31
N VAL A 47 19.44 23.02 20.91
CA VAL A 47 19.09 22.23 19.75
C VAL A 47 17.73 22.66 19.18
N LEU A 48 17.73 23.28 18.00
CA LEU A 48 16.53 23.39 17.17
C LEU A 48 16.21 21.96 16.70
N GLY A 49 15.50 21.26 17.57
CA GLY A 49 14.91 19.98 17.30
C GLY A 49 14.02 20.09 16.08
N ASN A 50 13.94 19.00 15.32
CA ASN A 50 12.91 18.76 14.34
C ASN A 50 11.53 18.81 15.01
N SER A 51 11.02 20.00 15.28
CA SER A 51 9.62 20.25 15.60
C SER A 51 8.85 20.36 14.29
N VAL A 52 8.95 19.32 13.46
CA VAL A 52 8.01 19.11 12.37
C VAL A 52 6.80 18.48 13.03
N GLU A 53 5.89 19.36 13.42
CA GLU A 53 4.45 19.14 13.57
C GLU A 53 4.05 17.69 13.87
N LEU A 54 3.86 17.40 15.16
CA LEU A 54 2.85 16.43 15.59
C LEU A 54 1.47 17.00 15.20
N LEU A 55 1.18 17.04 13.89
CA LEU A 55 -0.17 17.20 13.37
C LEU A 55 -0.99 16.13 14.07
N ALA A 56 -2.05 16.56 14.76
CA ALA A 56 -2.93 15.70 15.53
C ALA A 56 -3.46 14.58 14.63
N ARG A 57 -2.80 13.42 14.67
CA ARG A 57 -3.17 12.26 13.88
C ARG A 57 -4.55 11.82 14.34
N GLU A 58 -5.45 11.60 13.38
CA GLU A 58 -6.77 11.03 13.66
C GLU A 58 -6.57 9.76 14.50
N LYS A 59 -7.28 9.65 15.63
CA LYS A 59 -7.20 8.44 16.45
C LYS A 59 -7.96 7.31 15.74
N PRO A 60 -7.45 6.07 15.79
CA PRO A 60 -8.21 4.94 15.29
C PRO A 60 -9.55 4.83 16.02
N LYS A 61 -10.61 4.55 15.27
CA LYS A 61 -12.00 4.43 15.74
C LYS A 61 -12.36 3.01 16.16
N ILE A 62 -11.64 2.03 15.63
CA ILE A 62 -11.81 0.61 15.92
C ILE A 62 -10.46 0.03 16.35
N ASP A 63 -10.48 -1.07 17.09
CA ASP A 63 -9.27 -1.78 17.47
C ASP A 63 -8.58 -2.41 16.24
N LEU A 64 -7.30 -2.73 16.40
CA LEU A 64 -6.47 -3.23 15.30
C LEU A 64 -6.96 -4.60 14.80
N ASP A 65 -7.41 -5.49 15.69
CA ASP A 65 -7.81 -6.85 15.32
C ASP A 65 -9.10 -6.79 14.47
N SER A 66 -10.07 -5.97 14.88
CA SER A 66 -11.28 -5.67 14.11
C SER A 66 -10.98 -5.02 12.75
N ALA A 67 -9.98 -4.14 12.67
CA ALA A 67 -9.58 -3.51 11.41
C ALA A 67 -8.86 -4.48 10.46
N LEU A 68 -8.11 -5.44 11.00
CA LEU A 68 -7.35 -6.42 10.23
C LEU A 68 -8.22 -7.54 9.67
N LEU A 69 -9.25 -7.96 10.40
CA LEU A 69 -10.09 -9.10 10.01
C LEU A 69 -10.64 -8.99 8.58
N PRO A 70 -11.23 -7.85 8.14
CA PRO A 70 -11.62 -7.62 6.74
C PRO A 70 -10.48 -7.78 5.73
N ILE A 71 -9.30 -7.25 6.04
CA ILE A 71 -8.14 -7.26 5.14
C ILE A 71 -7.63 -8.69 4.94
N VAL A 72 -7.50 -9.45 6.03
CA VAL A 72 -7.09 -10.85 5.98
C VAL A 72 -8.14 -11.68 5.23
N ARG A 73 -9.43 -11.45 5.48
CA ARG A 73 -10.52 -12.14 4.77
C ARG A 73 -10.44 -11.93 3.26
N VAL A 74 -10.17 -10.70 2.83
CA VAL A 74 -9.98 -10.37 1.41
C VAL A 74 -8.78 -11.12 0.84
N GLN A 75 -7.65 -11.16 1.56
CA GLN A 75 -6.45 -11.86 1.10
C GLN A 75 -6.68 -13.36 0.92
N GLU A 76 -7.38 -14.00 1.86
CA GLU A 76 -7.75 -15.43 1.77
C GLU A 76 -8.77 -15.67 0.66
N SER A 77 -9.81 -14.82 0.54
CA SER A 77 -10.81 -14.94 -0.53
C SER A 77 -10.20 -14.79 -1.93
N CYS A 78 -9.21 -13.90 -2.08
CA CYS A 78 -8.43 -13.80 -3.32
C CYS A 78 -7.65 -15.08 -3.58
N ARG A 79 -7.04 -15.70 -2.55
CA ARG A 79 -6.29 -16.96 -2.70
C ARG A 79 -7.21 -18.07 -3.18
N ASP A 80 -8.32 -18.27 -2.48
CA ASP A 80 -9.24 -19.36 -2.76
C ASP A 80 -9.86 -19.23 -4.17
N LEU A 81 -10.11 -18.00 -4.63
CA LEU A 81 -10.57 -17.75 -5.99
C LEU A 81 -9.46 -18.01 -7.04
N ILE A 82 -8.21 -17.63 -6.77
CA ILE A 82 -7.07 -17.93 -7.65
C ILE A 82 -6.88 -19.45 -7.77
N ASP A 83 -6.85 -20.16 -6.64
CA ASP A 83 -6.69 -21.61 -6.60
C ASP A 83 -7.84 -22.29 -7.34
N GLY A 84 -9.08 -21.84 -7.10
CA GLY A 84 -10.26 -22.33 -7.80
C GLY A 84 -10.20 -22.17 -9.33
N ILE A 85 -9.74 -21.02 -9.81
CA ILE A 85 -9.58 -20.75 -11.25
C ILE A 85 -8.45 -21.61 -11.84
N ASN A 86 -7.31 -21.70 -11.15
CA ASN A 86 -6.13 -22.44 -11.64
C ASN A 86 -6.35 -23.96 -11.67
N ASP A 87 -7.04 -24.50 -10.67
CA ASP A 87 -7.33 -25.94 -10.58
C ASP A 87 -8.52 -26.35 -11.48
N GLY A 88 -9.15 -25.37 -12.15
CA GLY A 88 -10.33 -25.59 -12.98
C GLY A 88 -11.58 -25.99 -12.18
N THR A 89 -11.54 -25.91 -10.85
CA THR A 89 -12.70 -26.19 -9.98
C THR A 89 -13.72 -25.07 -10.02
N TYR A 90 -13.29 -23.87 -10.44
CA TYR A 90 -14.14 -22.72 -10.65
C TYR A 90 -14.47 -22.52 -12.13
N GLU A 91 -15.59 -23.12 -12.58
CA GLU A 91 -16.15 -22.92 -13.93
C GLU A 91 -17.18 -21.77 -14.01
N GLY A 92 -17.24 -20.94 -12.97
CA GLY A 92 -18.24 -19.87 -12.86
C GLY A 92 -18.19 -18.90 -14.04
N SER A 93 -19.36 -18.42 -14.45
CA SER A 93 -19.55 -17.39 -15.46
C SER A 93 -18.85 -16.08 -15.08
N TYR A 94 -18.65 -15.20 -16.08
CA TYR A 94 -18.14 -13.84 -15.85
C TYR A 94 -18.92 -13.09 -14.75
N ALA A 95 -20.25 -13.25 -14.73
CA ALA A 95 -21.12 -12.58 -13.76
C ALA A 95 -20.85 -13.07 -12.33
N GLU A 96 -20.54 -14.36 -12.16
CA GLU A 96 -20.21 -14.96 -10.87
C GLU A 96 -18.83 -14.49 -10.40
N ILE A 97 -17.80 -14.52 -11.25
CA ILE A 97 -16.46 -14.03 -10.91
C ILE A 97 -16.51 -12.56 -10.51
N THR A 98 -17.19 -11.73 -11.30
CA THR A 98 -17.33 -10.30 -11.02
C THR A 98 -18.19 -10.05 -9.78
N GLY A 99 -19.20 -10.88 -9.53
CA GLY A 99 -20.02 -10.85 -8.32
C GLY A 99 -19.20 -11.16 -7.07
N ILE A 100 -18.31 -12.15 -7.13
CA ILE A 100 -17.38 -12.47 -6.04
C ILE A 100 -16.42 -11.33 -5.83
N ILE A 101 -15.76 -10.80 -6.88
CA ILE A 101 -14.86 -9.65 -6.76
C ILE A 101 -15.59 -8.44 -6.17
N GLY A 102 -16.80 -8.16 -6.63
CA GLY A 102 -17.64 -7.10 -6.08
C GLY A 102 -18.05 -7.34 -4.63
N THR A 103 -18.13 -8.60 -4.19
CA THR A 103 -18.36 -8.97 -2.79
C THR A 103 -17.09 -8.83 -1.95
N ILE A 104 -15.92 -9.19 -2.50
CA ILE A 104 -14.60 -8.96 -1.89
C ILE A 104 -14.36 -7.45 -1.70
N GLN A 105 -14.76 -6.63 -2.67
CA GLN A 105 -14.66 -5.17 -2.59
C GLN A 105 -15.65 -4.54 -1.59
N ARG A 106 -16.89 -5.03 -1.56
CA ARG A 106 -17.97 -4.48 -0.71
C ARG A 106 -17.99 -5.06 0.70
N GLY A 107 -17.45 -6.26 0.87
CA GLY A 107 -17.36 -6.94 2.15
C GLY A 107 -16.45 -6.15 3.07
N ASN A 108 -17.05 -5.38 3.97
CA ASN A 108 -16.42 -4.69 5.10
C ASN A 108 -15.54 -3.48 4.75
N ASP A 109 -16.04 -2.48 4.02
CA ASP A 109 -15.42 -1.15 3.90
C ASP A 109 -13.88 -1.20 3.84
N LEU A 110 -13.32 -2.03 2.93
CA LEU A 110 -11.90 -2.38 2.93
C LEU A 110 -11.02 -1.12 2.95
N LYS A 111 -11.47 -0.06 2.27
CA LYS A 111 -10.86 1.27 2.29
C LYS A 111 -10.81 1.90 3.69
N GLU A 112 -11.90 1.87 4.45
CA GLU A 112 -11.91 2.40 5.82
C GLU A 112 -11.06 1.51 6.73
N ASN A 113 -11.10 0.19 6.59
CA ASN A 113 -10.27 -0.71 7.39
C ASN A 113 -8.78 -0.52 7.12
N LEU A 114 -8.36 -0.35 5.86
CA LEU A 114 -6.99 0.04 5.50
C LEU A 114 -6.60 1.39 6.11
N LYS A 115 -7.53 2.36 6.12
CA LYS A 115 -7.33 3.63 6.83
C LYS A 115 -7.12 3.39 8.32
N GLN A 116 -7.97 2.63 8.99
CA GLN A 116 -7.86 2.33 10.42
C GLN A 116 -6.54 1.61 10.75
N VAL A 117 -6.14 0.62 9.95
CA VAL A 117 -4.83 -0.05 10.08
C VAL A 117 -3.68 0.94 9.90
N SER A 118 -3.78 1.85 8.93
CA SER A 118 -2.76 2.89 8.77
C SER A 118 -2.64 3.78 9.99
N LEU A 119 -3.72 4.03 10.76
CA LEU A 119 -3.70 4.83 11.99
C LEU A 119 -3.05 4.09 13.16
N HIS A 120 -3.13 2.76 13.18
CA HIS A 120 -2.45 1.89 14.15
C HIS A 120 -0.97 1.66 13.82
N ALA A 121 -0.57 1.77 12.54
CA ALA A 121 0.81 1.65 12.12
C ALA A 121 1.69 2.77 12.71
N LYS A 122 3.01 2.52 12.76
CA LYS A 122 3.98 3.55 13.14
C LYS A 122 3.85 4.75 12.19
N PRO A 123 4.03 6.00 12.66
CA PRO A 123 3.81 7.19 11.83
C PRO A 123 4.57 7.19 10.50
N ARG A 124 5.80 6.68 10.51
CA ARG A 124 6.66 6.57 9.31
C ARG A 124 6.17 5.53 8.28
N ASP A 125 5.37 4.57 8.72
CA ASP A 125 4.92 3.42 7.91
C ASP A 125 3.46 3.62 7.44
N ALA A 126 2.74 4.60 8.00
CA ALA A 126 1.33 4.87 7.72
C ALA A 126 1.05 5.23 6.25
N SER A 127 1.93 6.02 5.63
CA SER A 127 1.80 6.38 4.21
C SER A 127 1.96 5.18 3.30
N SER A 128 2.90 4.28 3.61
CA SER A 128 3.12 3.04 2.87
C SER A 128 1.91 2.12 2.98
N VAL A 129 1.32 1.97 4.18
CA VAL A 129 0.07 1.21 4.36
C VAL A 129 -1.07 1.75 3.48
N MET A 130 -1.22 3.08 3.41
CA MET A 130 -2.26 3.70 2.58
C MET A 130 -2.00 3.55 1.08
N GLU A 131 -0.74 3.63 0.65
CA GLU A 131 -0.35 3.47 -0.75
C GLU A 131 -0.62 2.03 -1.23
N HIS A 132 -0.10 1.03 -0.52
CA HIS A 132 -0.35 -0.38 -0.83
C HIS A 132 -1.84 -0.73 -0.73
N GLY A 133 -2.53 -0.22 0.30
CA GLY A 133 -3.96 -0.40 0.45
C GLY A 133 -4.77 0.18 -0.72
N ARG A 134 -4.36 1.34 -1.25
CA ARG A 134 -4.97 1.93 -2.44
C ARG A 134 -4.70 1.09 -3.68
N SER A 135 -3.47 0.64 -3.90
CA SER A 135 -3.12 -0.24 -5.02
C SER A 135 -3.93 -1.53 -5.01
N ALA A 136 -4.11 -2.15 -3.84
CA ALA A 136 -4.96 -3.33 -3.68
C ALA A 136 -6.41 -3.06 -4.13
N LEU A 137 -6.99 -1.92 -3.76
CA LEU A 137 -8.35 -1.55 -4.19
C LEU A 137 -8.44 -1.33 -5.71
N GLU A 138 -7.44 -0.68 -6.29
CA GLU A 138 -7.35 -0.46 -7.74
C GLU A 138 -7.27 -1.79 -8.49
N TYR A 139 -6.41 -2.72 -8.07
CA TYR A 139 -6.32 -4.05 -8.67
C TYR A 139 -7.61 -4.86 -8.53
N LEU A 140 -8.28 -4.82 -7.37
CA LEU A 140 -9.60 -5.46 -7.21
C LEU A 140 -10.64 -4.91 -8.20
N SER A 141 -10.57 -3.62 -8.55
CA SER A 141 -11.52 -2.99 -9.47
C SER A 141 -11.19 -3.19 -10.95
N SER A 142 -9.94 -3.58 -11.24
CA SER A 142 -9.45 -3.67 -12.61
C SER A 142 -10.24 -4.66 -13.48
N PRO A 143 -10.65 -5.87 -13.04
CA PRO A 143 -11.34 -6.81 -13.95
C PRO A 143 -12.69 -6.28 -14.44
N ALA A 144 -13.43 -5.59 -13.57
CA ALA A 144 -14.70 -4.95 -13.93
C ALA A 144 -14.53 -3.70 -14.81
N THR A 145 -13.34 -3.08 -14.78
CA THR A 145 -13.01 -1.89 -15.57
C THR A 145 -12.52 -2.23 -16.97
N TYR A 146 -11.71 -3.29 -17.09
CA TYR A 146 -11.10 -3.69 -18.36
C TYR A 146 -11.96 -4.62 -19.21
N PHE A 147 -12.89 -5.36 -18.60
CA PHE A 147 -13.75 -6.29 -19.32
C PHE A 147 -15.21 -5.89 -19.18
N ASN A 148 -15.86 -5.63 -20.31
CA ASN A 148 -17.29 -5.45 -20.36
C ASN A 148 -17.99 -6.84 -20.42
N PRO A 149 -18.99 -7.10 -19.55
CA PRO A 149 -19.76 -8.35 -19.59
C PRO A 149 -20.31 -8.69 -20.98
N ALA A 150 -20.70 -7.68 -21.77
CA ALA A 150 -21.25 -7.86 -23.11
C ALA A 150 -20.25 -8.49 -24.10
N ASP A 151 -18.95 -8.21 -23.94
CA ASP A 151 -17.90 -8.66 -24.84
C ASP A 151 -17.52 -10.13 -24.60
N LEU A 152 -17.82 -10.65 -23.41
CA LEU A 152 -17.47 -12.01 -22.99
C LEU A 152 -18.58 -13.03 -23.20
N LYS A 153 -19.75 -12.64 -23.74
CA LYS A 153 -20.89 -13.54 -24.04
C LYS A 153 -21.22 -14.50 -22.88
N ASN A 154 -21.08 -14.04 -21.63
CA ASN A 154 -21.29 -14.81 -20.39
C ASN A 154 -20.38 -16.02 -20.16
N LYS A 155 -19.29 -16.20 -20.92
CA LYS A 155 -18.29 -17.24 -20.67
C LYS A 155 -16.91 -16.62 -20.42
N PRO A 156 -16.23 -16.95 -19.31
CA PRO A 156 -14.85 -16.55 -19.09
C PRO A 156 -13.97 -17.05 -20.23
N THR A 157 -13.19 -16.17 -20.84
CA THR A 157 -12.12 -16.56 -21.77
C THR A 157 -10.83 -16.82 -20.99
N ALA A 158 -9.91 -17.60 -21.54
CA ALA A 158 -8.58 -17.80 -20.93
C ALA A 158 -7.85 -16.47 -20.68
N THR A 159 -8.03 -15.48 -21.57
CA THR A 159 -7.49 -14.12 -21.39
C THR A 159 -8.08 -13.43 -20.17
N TYR A 160 -9.40 -13.52 -19.98
CA TYR A 160 -10.08 -12.94 -18.82
C TYR A 160 -9.66 -13.63 -17.52
N THR A 161 -9.65 -14.96 -17.48
CA THR A 161 -9.27 -15.70 -16.27
C THR A 161 -7.82 -15.43 -15.88
N ASN A 162 -6.88 -15.40 -16.84
CA ASN A 162 -5.48 -15.03 -16.59
C ASN A 162 -5.35 -13.60 -16.07
N PHE A 163 -6.13 -12.66 -16.60
CA PHE A 163 -6.14 -11.29 -16.10
C PHE A 163 -6.68 -11.21 -14.66
N VAL A 164 -7.79 -11.90 -14.37
CA VAL A 164 -8.38 -11.96 -13.02
C VAL A 164 -7.37 -12.54 -12.04
N VAL A 165 -6.75 -13.68 -12.36
CA VAL A 165 -5.72 -14.30 -11.51
C VAL A 165 -4.55 -13.34 -11.27
N GLY A 166 -4.06 -12.66 -12.31
CA GLY A 166 -3.00 -11.66 -12.18
C GLY A 166 -3.40 -10.48 -11.28
N ALA A 167 -4.61 -9.96 -11.44
CA ALA A 167 -5.14 -8.87 -10.63
C ALA A 167 -5.29 -9.28 -9.16
N LEU A 168 -5.87 -10.46 -8.89
CA LEU A 168 -6.04 -10.98 -7.53
C LEU A 168 -4.68 -11.28 -6.87
N GLY A 169 -3.70 -11.80 -7.62
CA GLY A 169 -2.34 -12.01 -7.12
C GLY A 169 -1.63 -10.71 -6.75
N ALA A 170 -1.85 -9.63 -7.52
CA ALA A 170 -1.38 -8.30 -7.17
C ALA A 170 -2.03 -7.79 -5.88
N VAL A 171 -3.34 -7.97 -5.70
CA VAL A 171 -4.04 -7.63 -4.44
C VAL A 171 -3.41 -8.35 -3.25
N GLN A 172 -3.15 -9.65 -3.36
CA GLN A 172 -2.52 -10.42 -2.28
C GLN A 172 -1.13 -9.89 -1.92
N THR A 173 -0.36 -9.47 -2.93
CA THR A 173 0.97 -8.90 -2.76
C THR A 173 0.89 -7.56 -2.02
N GLU A 174 0.03 -6.65 -2.49
CA GLU A 174 -0.15 -5.32 -1.89
C GLU A 174 -0.70 -5.41 -0.45
N LEU A 175 -1.69 -6.27 -0.20
CA LEU A 175 -2.17 -6.51 1.16
C LEU A 175 -1.09 -7.18 2.04
N GLY A 176 -0.23 -8.03 1.45
CA GLY A 176 0.93 -8.57 2.13
C GLY A 176 1.90 -7.48 2.63
N GLU A 177 2.17 -6.45 1.82
CA GLU A 177 2.99 -5.30 2.23
C GLU A 177 2.32 -4.47 3.33
N VAL A 178 0.99 -4.30 3.28
CA VAL A 178 0.22 -3.69 4.39
C VAL A 178 0.44 -4.47 5.69
N LEU A 179 0.31 -5.79 5.64
CA LEU A 179 0.39 -6.65 6.82
C LEU A 179 1.79 -6.72 7.44
N LYS A 180 2.86 -6.43 6.69
CA LYS A 180 4.23 -6.32 7.25
C LYS A 180 4.40 -5.10 8.17
N ASN A 181 3.54 -4.11 8.05
CA ASN A 181 3.62 -2.85 8.81
C ASN A 181 2.81 -2.89 10.12
N VAL A 182 2.22 -4.04 10.45
CA VAL A 182 1.50 -4.29 11.71
C VAL A 182 2.17 -5.43 12.49
N PRO A 183 1.92 -5.55 13.81
CA PRO A 183 2.45 -6.65 14.61
C PRO A 183 1.98 -8.01 14.09
N SER A 184 2.91 -8.96 13.92
CA SER A 184 2.62 -10.30 13.40
C SER A 184 1.61 -11.06 14.25
N GLU A 185 1.60 -10.84 15.55
CA GLU A 185 0.68 -11.48 16.49
C GLU A 185 -0.78 -11.06 16.23
N ALA A 186 -1.00 -9.80 15.84
CA ALA A 186 -2.32 -9.30 15.49
C ALA A 186 -2.82 -9.92 14.18
N VAL A 187 -1.93 -10.08 13.20
CA VAL A 187 -2.24 -10.76 11.94
C VAL A 187 -2.58 -12.23 12.16
N SER A 188 -1.83 -12.93 13.01
CA SER A 188 -2.12 -14.33 13.36
C SER A 188 -3.47 -14.47 14.04
N ARG A 189 -3.79 -13.62 15.03
CA ARG A 189 -5.12 -13.63 15.67
C ARG A 189 -6.24 -13.38 14.68
N ALA A 190 -6.08 -12.42 13.76
CA ALA A 190 -7.07 -12.15 12.74
C ALA A 190 -7.27 -13.35 11.79
N ARG A 191 -6.20 -14.09 11.45
CA ARG A 191 -6.27 -15.33 10.67
C ARG A 191 -6.96 -16.46 11.43
N GLU A 192 -6.63 -16.63 12.70
CA GLU A 192 -7.27 -17.63 13.58
C GLU A 192 -8.77 -17.34 13.73
N ALA A 193 -9.16 -16.08 13.91
CA ALA A 193 -10.56 -15.66 14.01
C ALA A 193 -11.37 -15.88 12.72
N LEU A 194 -10.73 -16.04 11.56
CA LEU A 194 -11.43 -16.45 10.34
C LEU A 194 -11.70 -17.96 10.29
N ASN A 195 -10.84 -18.76 10.93
CA ASN A 195 -10.89 -20.22 10.89
C ASN A 195 -11.64 -20.82 12.10
N GLY A 196 -11.83 -20.04 13.16
CA GLY A 196 -12.64 -20.40 14.31
C GLY A 196 -13.91 -19.55 14.34
N ASP A 197 -15.05 -20.19 14.04
CA ASP A 197 -16.37 -19.68 14.40
C ASP A 197 -16.35 -19.20 15.86
N ILE A 198 -16.68 -17.91 16.07
CA ILE A 198 -17.19 -17.41 17.35
C ILE A 198 -18.71 -17.37 17.23
#